data_AF-A0A2N2KUW7-F1
#
_entry.id   AF-A0A2N2KUW7-F1
#
_cell.length_a   1.000
_cell.length_b   1.000
_cell.length_c   1.000
_cell.angle_alpha   90.00
_cell.angle_beta   90.00
_cell.angle_gamma   90.00
#
_symmetry.space_group_name_H-M   'P 1'
#
loop_
_entity.id
_entity.type
_entity.pdbx_description
1 polymer ?
#
loop_
_entity_poly.entity_id
_entity_poly.type
_entity_poly.pdbx_seq_one_letter_code
_entity_poly.pdbx_strand_id
1 'polypeptide(L)'
;MRKYLILVLLVFICACGSTQQLPDWKDVAFRNFENYKTNFLNGKEGESEPHFNKAKQALSDGNDLNLLAKIYLTKYALHTATLEDFDDSEFVRMNKLQPGESNLAYYNFLKGNFAAAEDNLLPSNYSGFIKAVRSKDIAKAVGEIKSISDPLSRLIACGILVKYLSYDEKI
;
A
#
# COMPACT_ATOMS: atom_id res chain seq x y z
N MET A 1 45.98 -27.72 18.64
CA MET A 1 45.44 -26.49 17.99
C MET A 1 44.65 -26.78 16.71
N ARG A 2 45.18 -27.54 15.73
CA ARG A 2 44.47 -27.86 14.46
C ARG A 2 43.10 -28.56 14.61
N LYS A 3 42.94 -29.45 15.59
CA LYS A 3 41.68 -30.17 15.86
C LYS A 3 40.57 -29.26 16.40
N TYR A 4 40.92 -28.25 17.20
CA TYR A 4 39.96 -27.29 17.75
C TYR A 4 39.50 -26.29 16.68
N LEU A 5 40.39 -25.92 15.75
CA LEU A 5 40.06 -25.04 14.63
C LEU A 5 39.05 -25.69 13.66
N ILE A 6 39.16 -27.01 13.42
CA ILE A 6 38.20 -27.77 12.61
C ILE A 6 36.83 -27.87 13.32
N LEU A 7 36.82 -28.04 14.64
CA LEU A 7 35.57 -28.11 15.42
C LEU A 7 34.82 -26.77 15.42
N VAL A 8 35.54 -25.65 15.57
CA VAL A 8 34.95 -24.30 15.49
C VAL A 8 34.39 -24.00 14.10
N LEU A 9 35.08 -24.43 13.04
CA LEU A 9 34.61 -24.26 11.67
C LEU A 9 33.32 -25.06 11.38
N LEU A 10 33.20 -26.27 11.92
CA LEU A 10 32.00 -27.11 11.80
C LEU A 10 30.78 -26.51 12.52
N VAL A 11 30.97 -25.89 13.69
CA VAL A 11 29.88 -25.21 14.42
C VAL A 11 29.38 -23.98 13.66
N PHE A 12 30.27 -23.23 12.99
CA PHE A 12 29.88 -22.06 12.19
C PHE A 12 29.06 -22.41 10.94
N ILE A 13 29.29 -23.58 10.31
CA ILE A 13 28.54 -24.00 9.12
C ILE A 13 27.09 -24.39 9.48
N CYS A 14 26.85 -24.93 10.67
CA CYS A 14 25.49 -25.27 11.13
C CYS A 14 24.67 -24.07 11.63
N ALA A 15 25.29 -22.90 11.89
CA ALA A 15 24.62 -21.72 12.43
C ALA A 15 23.93 -20.85 11.36
N CYS A 16 24.23 -21.05 10.07
CA CYS A 16 23.64 -20.25 8.98
C CYS A 16 22.31 -20.81 8.45
N GLY A 17 21.76 -21.86 9.06
CA GLY A 17 20.61 -22.61 8.54
C GLY A 17 19.26 -22.37 9.22
N SER A 18 19.11 -21.37 10.10
CA SER A 18 17.78 -21.08 10.69
C SER A 18 16.93 -20.27 9.71
N THR A 19 16.38 -20.91 8.69
CA THR A 19 15.30 -20.32 7.89
C THR A 19 14.03 -20.36 8.72
N GLN A 20 13.74 -19.28 9.45
CA GLN A 20 12.45 -19.09 10.11
C GLN A 20 11.37 -19.18 9.01
N GLN A 21 10.58 -20.26 9.01
CA GLN A 21 9.50 -20.41 8.04
C GLN A 21 8.52 -19.24 8.20
N LEU A 22 8.14 -18.62 7.08
CA LEU A 22 7.11 -17.60 7.07
C LEU A 22 5.82 -18.20 7.65
N PRO A 23 5.13 -17.52 8.59
CA PRO A 23 3.85 -18.01 9.09
C PRO A 23 2.85 -18.23 7.94
N ASP A 24 2.13 -19.35 7.96
CA ASP A 24 1.20 -19.75 6.90
C ASP A 24 0.14 -18.68 6.59
N TRP A 25 -0.36 -18.01 7.62
CA TRP A 25 -1.32 -16.91 7.47
C TRP A 25 -0.79 -15.75 6.62
N LYS A 26 0.52 -15.48 6.63
CA LYS A 26 1.12 -14.43 5.76
C LYS A 26 1.12 -14.84 4.31
N ASP A 27 1.41 -16.11 4.02
CA ASP A 27 1.39 -16.65 2.66
C ASP A 27 -0.04 -16.68 2.09
N VAL A 28 -1.00 -17.17 2.88
CA VAL A 28 -2.43 -17.14 2.53
C VAL A 28 -2.92 -15.72 2.28
N ALA A 29 -2.55 -14.77 3.14
CA ALA A 29 -2.89 -13.37 2.98
C ALA A 29 -2.32 -12.80 1.69
N PHE A 30 -1.02 -12.97 1.45
CA PHE A 30 -0.34 -12.45 0.27
C PHE A 30 -0.94 -13.00 -1.02
N ARG A 31 -1.04 -14.33 -1.16
CA ARG A 31 -1.57 -14.97 -2.37
C ARG A 31 -2.99 -14.51 -2.69
N ASN A 32 -3.87 -14.48 -1.70
CA ASN A 32 -5.25 -14.03 -1.94
C ASN A 32 -5.29 -12.53 -2.24
N PHE A 33 -4.47 -11.72 -1.59
CA PHE A 33 -4.45 -10.29 -1.86
C PHE A 33 -3.94 -9.96 -3.27
N GLU A 34 -2.92 -10.67 -3.77
CA GLU A 34 -2.45 -10.53 -5.15
C GLU A 34 -3.53 -10.95 -6.17
N ASN A 35 -4.28 -12.01 -5.89
CA ASN A 35 -5.41 -12.42 -6.72
C ASN A 35 -6.53 -11.38 -6.73
N TYR A 36 -6.83 -10.76 -5.58
CA TYR A 36 -7.77 -9.64 -5.50
C TYR A 36 -7.34 -8.49 -6.41
N LYS A 37 -6.09 -8.00 -6.27
CA LYS A 37 -5.59 -6.90 -7.11
C LYS A 37 -5.64 -7.24 -8.60
N THR A 38 -5.20 -8.45 -8.96
CA THR A 38 -5.18 -8.91 -10.35
C THR A 38 -6.59 -8.97 -10.93
N ASN A 39 -7.55 -9.54 -10.20
CA ASN A 39 -8.93 -9.64 -10.67
C ASN A 39 -9.59 -8.25 -10.76
N PHE A 40 -9.38 -7.38 -9.76
CA PHE A 40 -9.89 -6.02 -9.76
C PHE A 40 -9.40 -5.24 -10.98
N LEU A 41 -8.08 -5.22 -11.23
CA LEU A 41 -7.49 -4.50 -12.36
C LEU A 41 -7.87 -5.07 -13.74
N ASN A 42 -8.35 -6.32 -13.80
CA ASN A 42 -8.86 -6.94 -15.02
C ASN A 42 -10.39 -6.79 -15.19
N GLY A 43 -11.05 -5.96 -14.37
CA GLY A 43 -12.50 -5.73 -14.44
C GLY A 43 -13.35 -6.92 -13.96
N LYS A 44 -12.75 -7.85 -13.21
CA LYS A 44 -13.42 -9.04 -12.63
C LYS A 44 -13.76 -8.81 -11.17
N GLU A 45 -14.31 -7.65 -10.85
CA GLU A 45 -14.54 -7.22 -9.46
C GLU A 45 -15.40 -8.20 -8.66
N GLY A 46 -16.45 -8.75 -9.27
CA GLY A 46 -17.32 -9.75 -8.64
C GLY A 46 -16.59 -11.03 -8.21
N GLU A 47 -15.51 -11.40 -8.92
CA GLU A 47 -14.64 -12.54 -8.58
C GLU A 47 -13.51 -12.16 -7.61
N SER A 48 -13.24 -10.86 -7.44
CA SER A 48 -12.12 -10.36 -6.64
C SER A 48 -12.42 -10.32 -5.13
N GLU A 49 -13.64 -9.94 -4.74
CA GLU A 49 -13.99 -9.71 -3.34
C GLU A 49 -13.84 -10.96 -2.43
N PRO A 50 -14.14 -12.19 -2.89
CA PRO A 50 -13.85 -13.39 -2.10
C PRO A 50 -12.36 -13.55 -1.76
N HIS A 51 -11.46 -13.13 -2.65
CA HIS A 51 -10.02 -13.16 -2.38
C HIS A 51 -9.63 -12.10 -1.35
N PHE A 52 -10.18 -10.89 -1.44
CA PHE A 52 -9.95 -9.86 -0.42
C PHE A 52 -10.39 -10.33 0.97
N ASN A 53 -11.57 -10.95 1.07
CA ASN A 53 -12.08 -11.47 2.34
C ASN A 53 -11.20 -12.59 2.94
N LYS A 54 -10.64 -13.47 2.10
CA LYS A 54 -9.68 -14.49 2.56
C LYS A 54 -8.39 -13.86 3.07
N ALA A 55 -7.87 -12.84 2.38
CA ALA A 55 -6.67 -12.14 2.84
C ALA A 55 -6.90 -11.40 4.16
N LYS A 56 -8.04 -10.69 4.27
CA LYS A 56 -8.51 -10.03 5.49
C LYS A 56 -8.58 -11.02 6.65
N GLN A 57 -9.22 -12.18 6.45
CA GLN A 57 -9.36 -13.20 7.49
C GLN A 57 -8.00 -13.72 7.95
N ALA A 58 -7.10 -14.08 7.04
CA ALA A 58 -5.78 -14.58 7.39
C ALA A 58 -4.94 -13.56 8.19
N LEU A 59 -5.02 -12.26 7.85
CA LEU A 59 -4.34 -11.21 8.61
C LEU A 59 -4.97 -10.97 10.00
N SER A 60 -6.30 -11.10 10.11
CA SER A 60 -6.99 -11.05 11.39
C SER A 60 -6.60 -12.23 12.28
N ASP A 61 -6.49 -13.44 11.72
CA ASP A 61 -6.06 -14.65 12.45
C ASP A 61 -4.61 -14.51 12.93
N GLY A 62 -3.76 -13.84 12.14
CA GLY A 62 -2.39 -13.47 12.52
C GLY A 62 -2.28 -12.27 13.49
N ASN A 63 -3.40 -11.60 13.79
CA ASN A 63 -3.48 -10.39 14.60
C ASN A 63 -2.52 -9.26 14.17
N ASP A 64 -2.29 -9.10 12.87
CA ASP A 64 -1.42 -8.06 12.31
C ASP A 64 -2.25 -6.88 11.78
N LEU A 65 -2.67 -6.00 12.69
CA LEU A 65 -3.49 -4.82 12.35
C LEU A 65 -2.80 -3.86 11.38
N ASN A 66 -1.47 -3.80 11.38
CA ASN A 66 -0.73 -2.93 10.48
C ASN A 66 -0.78 -3.46 9.04
N LEU A 67 -0.58 -4.77 8.83
CA LEU A 67 -0.78 -5.37 7.51
C LEU A 67 -2.25 -5.30 7.08
N LEU A 68 -3.18 -5.47 8.01
CA LEU A 68 -4.60 -5.34 7.73
C LEU A 68 -4.94 -3.92 7.22
N ALA A 69 -4.45 -2.88 7.90
CA ALA A 69 -4.59 -1.50 7.45
C ALA A 69 -4.03 -1.28 6.04
N LYS A 70 -2.86 -1.86 5.73
CA LYS A 70 -2.24 -1.73 4.40
C LYS A 70 -3.05 -2.37 3.28
N ILE A 71 -3.67 -3.53 3.50
CA ILE A 71 -4.51 -4.14 2.44
C ILE A 71 -5.78 -3.32 2.17
N TYR A 72 -6.37 -2.72 3.20
CA TYR A 72 -7.52 -1.81 3.04
C TYR A 72 -7.11 -0.53 2.31
N LEU A 73 -6.02 0.11 2.72
CA LEU A 73 -5.50 1.30 2.04
C LEU A 73 -5.14 1.02 0.57
N THR A 74 -4.62 -0.17 0.27
CA THR A 74 -4.35 -0.58 -1.10
C THR A 74 -5.64 -0.79 -1.88
N LYS A 75 -6.67 -1.43 -1.29
CA LYS A 75 -8.01 -1.52 -1.89
C LYS A 75 -8.56 -0.12 -2.21
N TYR A 76 -8.49 0.83 -1.28
CA TYR A 76 -8.94 2.20 -1.51
C TYR A 76 -8.14 2.92 -2.60
N ALA A 77 -6.83 2.66 -2.69
CA ALA A 77 -6.00 3.19 -3.76
C ALA A 77 -6.41 2.64 -5.14
N LEU A 78 -6.79 1.35 -5.24
CA LEU A 78 -7.33 0.79 -6.47
C LEU A 78 -8.64 1.47 -6.89
N HIS A 79 -9.61 1.62 -5.97
CA HIS A 79 -10.85 2.36 -6.25
C HIS A 79 -10.56 3.81 -6.63
N THR A 80 -9.59 4.46 -5.97
CA THR A 80 -9.17 5.81 -6.34
C THR A 80 -8.63 5.87 -7.78
N ALA A 81 -7.83 4.88 -8.19
CA ALA A 81 -7.28 4.77 -9.53
C ALA A 81 -8.37 4.53 -10.61
N THR A 82 -9.46 3.86 -10.27
CA THR A 82 -10.63 3.66 -11.16
C THR A 82 -11.72 4.72 -11.00
N LEU A 83 -11.44 5.77 -10.22
CA LEU A 83 -12.38 6.86 -9.88
C LEU A 83 -13.62 6.42 -9.10
N GLU A 84 -13.68 5.19 -8.59
CA GLU A 84 -14.74 4.68 -7.74
C GLU A 84 -14.62 5.17 -6.29
N ASP A 85 -15.75 5.35 -5.64
CA ASP A 85 -15.80 5.64 -4.21
C ASP A 85 -15.54 4.39 -3.38
N PHE A 86 -15.07 4.60 -2.15
CA PHE A 86 -14.77 3.53 -1.21
C PHE A 86 -15.25 3.89 0.20
N ASP A 87 -15.64 2.87 0.97
CA ASP A 87 -15.95 3.00 2.39
C ASP A 87 -14.67 2.87 3.23
N ASP A 88 -14.38 3.89 4.03
CA ASP A 88 -13.18 4.01 4.88
C ASP A 88 -13.41 3.59 6.35
N SER A 89 -14.63 3.15 6.70
CA SER A 89 -15.02 2.81 8.06
C SER A 89 -14.06 1.83 8.76
N GLU A 90 -13.61 0.80 8.04
CA GLU A 90 -12.69 -0.23 8.52
C GLU A 90 -11.32 0.35 8.87
N PHE A 91 -10.74 1.16 7.98
CA PHE A 91 -9.46 1.81 8.25
C PHE A 91 -9.55 2.79 9.42
N VAL A 92 -10.60 3.60 9.47
CA VAL A 92 -10.83 4.54 10.58
C VAL A 92 -10.92 3.80 11.91
N ARG A 93 -11.61 2.65 11.96
CA ARG A 93 -11.67 1.81 13.16
C ARG A 93 -10.30 1.26 13.54
N MET A 94 -9.55 0.69 12.60
CA MET A 94 -8.21 0.14 12.86
C MET A 94 -7.23 1.20 13.33
N ASN A 95 -7.20 2.37 12.68
CA ASN A 95 -6.29 3.45 13.04
C ASN A 95 -6.60 4.03 14.43
N LYS A 96 -7.86 3.97 14.90
CA LYS A 96 -8.20 4.31 16.29
C LYS A 96 -7.66 3.29 17.30
N LEU A 97 -7.62 2.01 16.93
CA LEU A 97 -7.10 0.94 17.81
C LEU A 97 -5.57 0.92 17.85
N GLN A 98 -4.94 1.06 16.69
CA GLN A 98 -3.50 1.08 16.54
C GLN A 98 -3.12 2.11 15.48
N PRO A 99 -2.82 3.36 15.88
CA PRO A 99 -2.41 4.41 14.95
C PRO A 99 -1.12 4.04 14.20
N GLY A 100 -1.09 4.34 12.91
CA GLY A 100 0.13 4.24 12.09
C GLY A 100 0.31 5.49 11.26
N GLU A 101 1.36 6.27 11.52
CA GLU A 101 1.54 7.60 10.92
C GLU A 101 1.62 7.52 9.39
N SER A 102 2.41 6.61 8.83
CA SER A 102 2.48 6.41 7.36
C SER A 102 1.16 5.97 6.75
N ASN A 103 0.41 5.12 7.46
CA ASN A 103 -0.90 4.66 7.00
C ASN A 103 -1.91 5.81 7.02
N LEU A 104 -1.88 6.64 8.06
CA LEU A 104 -2.75 7.83 8.18
C LEU A 104 -2.38 8.90 7.14
N ALA A 105 -1.10 9.14 6.88
CA ALA A 105 -0.65 10.05 5.84
C ALA A 105 -1.14 9.59 4.46
N TYR A 106 -1.01 8.31 4.15
CA TYR A 106 -1.50 7.73 2.90
C TYR A 106 -3.03 7.75 2.80
N TYR A 107 -3.75 7.51 3.90
CA TYR A 107 -5.19 7.68 3.96
C TYR A 107 -5.61 9.13 3.65
N ASN A 108 -5.00 10.11 4.32
CA ASN A 108 -5.26 11.54 4.06
C ASN A 108 -4.98 11.91 2.60
N PHE A 109 -3.93 11.33 2.01
CA PHE A 109 -3.61 11.49 0.60
C PHE A 109 -4.75 10.96 -0.31
N LEU A 110 -5.24 9.75 -0.07
CA LEU A 110 -6.36 9.16 -0.84
C LEU A 110 -7.68 9.92 -0.66
N LYS A 111 -7.90 10.56 0.49
CA LYS A 111 -9.09 11.37 0.79
C LYS A 111 -8.98 12.83 0.31
N GLY A 112 -7.88 13.20 -0.33
CA GLY A 112 -7.65 14.59 -0.77
C GLY A 112 -7.38 15.58 0.37
N ASN A 113 -7.15 15.09 1.60
CA ASN A 113 -6.77 15.94 2.74
C ASN A 113 -5.26 16.25 2.68
N PHE A 114 -4.86 17.01 1.66
CA PHE A 114 -3.46 17.27 1.34
C PHE A 114 -2.71 18.01 2.45
N ALA A 115 -3.39 18.80 3.28
CA ALA A 115 -2.78 19.48 4.42
C ALA A 115 -2.30 18.48 5.49
N ALA A 116 -3.03 17.38 5.71
CA ALA A 116 -2.72 16.36 6.69
C ALA A 116 -1.93 15.15 6.13
N ALA A 117 -1.62 15.13 4.84
CA ALA A 117 -0.89 14.05 4.17
C ALA A 117 0.63 14.29 4.19
N GLU A 118 1.31 14.06 5.31
CA GLU A 118 2.75 14.32 5.49
C GLU A 118 3.63 13.72 4.39
N ASP A 119 4.40 14.55 3.67
CA ASP A 119 5.11 14.17 2.44
C ASP A 119 6.32 13.26 2.69
N ASN A 120 6.94 13.37 3.87
CA ASN A 120 8.00 12.47 4.34
C ASN A 120 7.50 11.07 4.75
N LEU A 121 6.18 10.91 4.95
CA LEU A 121 5.55 9.64 5.33
C LEU A 121 4.86 8.93 4.16
N LEU A 122 4.69 9.62 3.02
CA LEU A 122 4.14 9.03 1.80
C LEU A 122 5.18 8.18 1.06
N PRO A 123 4.74 7.23 0.23
CA PRO A 123 5.60 6.62 -0.77
C PRO A 123 6.32 7.69 -1.60
N SER A 124 7.63 7.53 -1.80
CA SER A 124 8.52 8.57 -2.33
C SER A 124 8.10 9.11 -3.70
N ASN A 125 7.47 8.25 -4.51
CA ASN A 125 6.90 8.59 -5.82
C ASN A 125 5.76 9.63 -5.76
N TYR A 126 5.15 9.88 -4.61
CA TYR A 126 4.11 10.91 -4.44
C TYR A 126 4.63 12.23 -3.86
N SER A 127 5.88 12.28 -3.40
CA SER A 127 6.43 13.45 -2.70
C SER A 127 6.47 14.72 -3.57
N GLY A 128 6.82 14.60 -4.85
CA GLY A 128 6.78 15.73 -5.80
C GLY A 128 5.35 16.20 -6.05
N PHE A 129 4.46 15.25 -6.32
CA PHE A 129 3.04 15.52 -6.57
C PHE A 129 2.37 16.25 -5.40
N ILE A 130 2.50 15.76 -4.16
CA ILE A 130 1.86 16.40 -2.99
C ILE A 130 2.37 17.83 -2.76
N LYS A 131 3.66 18.09 -3.00
CA LYS A 131 4.25 19.43 -2.89
C LYS A 131 3.65 20.39 -3.93
N ALA A 132 3.53 19.93 -5.19
CA ALA A 132 2.92 20.71 -6.26
C ALA A 132 1.43 21.01 -6.02
N VAL A 133 0.69 20.03 -5.51
CA VAL A 133 -0.72 20.19 -5.14
C VAL A 133 -0.90 21.21 -4.03
N ARG A 134 -0.09 21.15 -2.96
CA ARG A 134 -0.13 22.13 -1.86
C ARG A 134 0.23 23.54 -2.31
N SER A 135 1.14 23.69 -3.28
CA SER A 135 1.47 24.99 -3.89
C SER A 135 0.43 25.46 -4.91
N LYS A 136 -0.66 24.70 -5.12
CA LYS A 136 -1.72 24.98 -6.11
C LYS A 136 -1.19 25.10 -7.54
N ASP A 137 -0.09 24.43 -7.83
CA ASP A 137 0.54 24.43 -9.15
C ASP A 137 0.12 23.16 -9.91
N ILE A 138 -0.99 23.25 -10.63
CA ILE A 138 -1.59 22.11 -11.35
C ILE A 138 -0.68 21.65 -12.49
N ALA A 139 -0.02 22.58 -13.20
CA ALA A 139 0.89 22.24 -14.29
C ALA A 139 2.07 21.42 -13.78
N LYS A 140 2.65 21.81 -12.65
CA LYS A 140 3.69 21.04 -11.97
C LYS A 140 3.15 19.71 -11.45
N ALA A 141 1.96 19.67 -10.85
CA ALA A 141 1.35 18.43 -10.38
C ALA A 141 1.19 17.39 -11.51
N VAL A 142 0.75 17.83 -12.69
CA VAL A 142 0.68 16.98 -13.89
C VAL A 142 2.07 16.53 -14.35
N GLY A 143 3.08 17.41 -14.27
CA GLY A 143 4.48 17.06 -14.55
C GLY A 143 5.00 15.96 -13.61
N GLU A 144 4.71 16.06 -12.31
CA GLU A 144 5.07 15.05 -11.31
C GLU A 144 4.32 13.73 -11.53
N ILE A 145 3.04 13.76 -11.90
CA ILE A 145 2.30 12.54 -12.28
C ILE A 145 2.99 11.83 -13.46
N LYS A 146 3.42 12.59 -14.47
CA LYS A 146 4.10 12.02 -15.65
C LYS A 146 5.46 11.39 -15.30
N SER A 147 6.15 11.87 -14.27
CA SER A 147 7.45 11.33 -13.83
C SER A 147 7.32 10.04 -13.00
N ILE A 148 6.13 9.73 -12.48
CA ILE A 148 5.88 8.47 -11.76
C ILE A 148 6.03 7.29 -12.72
N SER A 149 7.02 6.44 -12.45
CA SER A 149 7.35 5.29 -13.29
C SER A 149 6.39 4.11 -13.13
N ASP A 150 5.96 3.83 -11.90
CA ASP A 150 5.02 2.74 -11.62
C ASP A 150 3.61 3.09 -12.19
N PRO A 151 3.08 2.30 -13.14
CA PRO A 151 1.83 2.65 -13.82
C PRO A 151 0.63 2.76 -12.88
N LEU A 152 0.51 1.87 -11.89
CA LEU A 152 -0.60 1.90 -10.94
C LEU A 152 -0.49 3.12 -10.03
N SER A 153 0.71 3.41 -9.52
CA SER A 153 0.95 4.61 -8.72
C SER A 153 0.61 5.89 -9.46
N ARG A 154 0.94 5.95 -10.75
CA ARG A 154 0.57 7.06 -11.63
C ARG A 154 -0.94 7.19 -11.78
N LEU A 155 -1.65 6.07 -11.98
CA LEU A 155 -3.12 6.08 -12.04
C LEU A 155 -3.76 6.56 -10.73
N ILE A 156 -3.22 6.16 -9.57
CA ILE A 156 -3.69 6.65 -8.26
C ILE A 156 -3.55 8.17 -8.19
N ALA A 157 -2.40 8.73 -8.59
CA ALA A 157 -2.19 10.17 -8.59
C ALA A 157 -3.11 10.92 -9.58
N CYS A 158 -3.35 10.34 -10.77
CA CYS A 158 -4.36 10.84 -11.70
C CYS A 158 -5.75 10.83 -11.07
N GLY A 159 -6.13 9.74 -10.40
CA GLY A 159 -7.43 9.62 -9.75
C GLY A 159 -7.64 10.69 -8.67
N ILE A 160 -6.61 10.96 -7.86
CA ILE A 160 -6.62 12.03 -6.86
C ILE A 160 -6.76 13.40 -7.52
N LEU A 161 -6.03 13.66 -8.60
CA LEU A 161 -6.13 14.91 -9.36
C LEU A 161 -7.57 15.12 -9.84
N VAL A 162 -8.16 14.13 -10.50
CA VAL A 162 -9.53 14.22 -11.05
C VAL A 162 -10.58 14.38 -9.94
N LYS A 163 -10.45 13.63 -8.83
CA LYS A 163 -11.46 13.67 -7.75
C LYS A 163 -11.45 14.95 -6.93
N TYR A 164 -10.27 15.54 -6.68
CA TYR A 164 -10.12 16.57 -5.65
C TYR A 164 -9.55 17.90 -6.17
N LEU A 165 -9.03 17.93 -7.39
CA LEU A 165 -8.45 19.14 -7.96
C LEU A 165 -9.23 19.51 -9.22
N SER A 166 -9.58 20.80 -9.32
CA SER A 166 -10.22 21.32 -10.53
C SER A 166 -9.24 21.15 -11.69
N TYR A 167 -9.54 20.21 -12.58
CA TYR A 167 -8.83 20.03 -13.85
C TYR A 167 -9.64 20.71 -14.96
N ASP A 168 -8.95 21.34 -15.91
CA ASP A 168 -9.59 21.95 -17.08
C ASP A 168 -9.92 20.86 -18.11
N GLU A 169 -11.21 20.59 -18.34
CA GLU A 169 -11.68 19.61 -19.33
C GLU A 169 -11.33 19.98 -20.78
N LYS A 170 -10.78 21.18 -21.02
CA LYS A 170 -10.53 21.72 -22.37
C LYS A 170 -9.12 21.46 -22.93
N ILE A 171 -8.37 20.50 -22.39
CA ILE A 171 -7.06 20.09 -22.96
C ILE A 171 -7.28 19.20 -24.18
#